data_AF-A0A9D4XR83-F1
#
_entry.id   AF-A0A9D4XR83-F1
#
_cell.length_a   1.000
_cell.length_b   1.000
_cell.length_c   1.000
_cell.angle_alpha   90.00
_cell.angle_beta   90.00
_cell.angle_gamma   90.00
#
_symmetry.space_group_name_H-M   'P 1'
#
loop_
_entity.id
_entity.type
_entity.pdbx_description
1 polymer ?
#
loop_
_entity_poly.entity_id
_entity_poly.type
_entity_poly.pdbx_seq_one_letter_code
_entity_poly.pdbx_strand_id
1 'polypeptide(L)'
;MKGHGKLPLSASAIGVRSFDFLGLGYHVDWPLCIILTPAALKIYADIFSFLIQVKLALFSLTDVWCSLKDMAHTTNKDHNAEIRQHLNILMKMRHQISHFVSTLQQYVESQLSHVSWCRFLHSLRHKVKDMMDLESVHMEYLADSLRICFLSDETKAMGSIIESILQCALDFRSCITIGAWDIGNHLGDLSGKLSTVNISQVLSIKQKFDRSLNELHVCYVKEPKHVSFGLSRFWEYLNYNQYYSDVNNGMEYYAV
;
A
#
# COMPACT_ATOMS: atom_id res chain seq x y z
N MET A 1 14.47 -1.00 43.19
CA MET A 1 13.18 -0.31 42.94
C MET A 1 12.93 -0.37 41.43
N LYS A 2 12.01 -1.24 40.99
CA LYS A 2 11.68 -1.44 39.56
C LYS A 2 10.81 -0.27 39.09
N GLY A 3 11.37 0.61 38.27
CA GLY A 3 10.61 1.63 37.55
C GLY A 3 9.86 0.99 36.40
N HIS A 4 8.54 0.82 36.54
CA HIS A 4 7.63 0.57 35.42
C HIS A 4 7.52 1.86 34.60
N GLY A 5 8.47 2.09 33.71
CA GLY A 5 8.30 3.03 32.61
C GLY A 5 7.38 2.38 31.59
N LYS A 6 6.08 2.70 31.64
CA LYS A 6 5.23 2.56 30.44
C LYS A 6 5.87 3.46 29.38
N LEU A 7 6.58 2.87 28.42
CA LEU A 7 6.94 3.61 27.21
C LEU A 7 5.62 4.13 26.64
N PRO A 8 5.48 5.44 26.38
CA PRO A 8 4.34 5.91 25.61
C PRO A 8 4.44 5.21 24.26
N LEU A 9 3.41 4.44 23.90
CA LEU A 9 3.23 4.00 22.52
C LEU A 9 3.29 5.27 21.67
N SER A 10 4.39 5.41 20.93
CA SER A 10 4.64 6.53 20.03
C SER A 10 3.41 6.77 19.19
N ALA A 11 3.09 8.05 18.89
CA ALA A 11 2.03 8.45 17.97
C ALA A 11 2.11 7.78 16.58
N SER A 12 3.22 7.08 16.29
CA SER A 12 3.41 6.16 15.16
C SER A 12 2.50 4.92 15.18
N ALA A 13 1.76 4.64 16.27
CA ALA A 13 0.90 3.43 16.38
C ALA A 13 -0.41 3.50 15.56
N ILE A 14 -0.63 4.56 14.77
CA ILE A 14 -1.85 4.79 14.01
C ILE A 14 -1.50 5.11 12.56
N GLY A 15 -2.00 4.31 11.61
CA GLY A 15 -1.81 4.51 10.16
C GLY A 15 -0.85 3.53 9.52
N VAL A 16 -0.36 3.85 8.32
CA VAL A 16 0.47 2.93 7.51
C VAL A 16 1.75 2.52 8.25
N ARG A 17 2.29 3.46 9.03
CA ARG A 17 3.50 3.29 9.85
C ARG A 17 3.27 2.61 11.20
N SER A 18 2.11 1.98 11.40
CA SER A 18 1.77 1.30 12.66
C SER A 18 2.77 0.20 13.04
N PHE A 19 3.44 -0.42 12.06
CA PHE A 19 4.41 -1.48 12.29
C PHE A 19 5.86 -1.04 12.11
N ASP A 20 6.18 0.25 12.06
CA ASP A 20 7.55 0.73 11.90
C ASP A 20 8.47 0.35 13.08
N PHE A 21 7.89 -0.05 14.23
CA PHE A 21 8.64 -0.61 15.35
C PHE A 21 9.06 -2.07 15.14
N LEU A 22 8.48 -2.77 14.15
CA LEU A 22 8.80 -4.15 13.82
C LEU A 22 9.95 -4.17 12.80
N GLY A 23 11.13 -4.57 13.25
CA GLY A 23 12.28 -4.79 12.38
C GLY A 23 12.52 -6.27 12.09
N LEU A 24 13.01 -6.58 10.88
CA LEU A 24 13.56 -7.88 10.56
C LEU A 24 15.04 -7.92 10.93
N GLY A 25 15.38 -8.70 11.95
CA GLY A 25 16.77 -8.97 12.33
C GLY A 25 17.22 -10.33 11.82
N TYR A 26 18.35 -10.38 11.12
CA TYR A 26 18.99 -11.63 10.70
C TYR A 26 20.43 -11.67 11.20
N HIS A 27 20.72 -12.64 12.08
CA HIS A 27 22.08 -12.86 12.57
C HIS A 27 22.87 -13.65 11.53
N VAL A 28 24.04 -13.13 11.14
CA VAL A 28 24.89 -13.74 10.12
C VAL A 28 26.26 -14.03 10.71
N ASP A 29 26.63 -15.30 10.71
CA ASP A 29 27.96 -15.72 11.12
C ASP A 29 28.99 -15.50 10.01
N TRP A 30 30.25 -15.41 10.42
CA TRP A 30 31.36 -15.49 9.49
C TRP A 30 31.37 -16.87 8.80
N PRO A 31 31.65 -16.95 7.48
CA PRO A 31 32.12 -15.90 6.58
C PRO A 31 31.01 -15.16 5.80
N LEU A 32 29.74 -15.52 5.98
CA LEU A 32 28.64 -14.98 5.18
C LEU A 32 28.40 -13.48 5.39
N CYS A 33 28.81 -12.93 6.53
CA CYS A 33 28.74 -11.51 6.84
C CYS A 33 29.56 -10.62 5.88
N ILE A 34 30.48 -11.21 5.10
CA ILE A 34 31.22 -10.50 4.05
C ILE A 34 30.27 -10.10 2.90
N ILE A 35 29.29 -10.94 2.59
CA ILE A 35 28.30 -10.69 1.53
C ILE A 35 27.05 -10.04 2.13
N LEU A 36 26.51 -10.61 3.22
CA LEU A 36 25.37 -10.07 3.95
C LEU A 36 25.83 -8.98 4.92
N THR A 37 26.27 -7.86 4.34
CA THR A 37 26.75 -6.71 5.08
C THR A 37 25.63 -6.06 5.90
N PRO A 38 25.95 -5.29 6.95
CA PRO A 38 24.95 -4.51 7.68
C PRO A 38 24.13 -3.57 6.77
N ALA A 39 24.74 -3.07 5.69
CA ALA A 39 24.04 -2.27 4.68
C ALA A 39 23.00 -3.10 3.93
N ALA A 40 23.35 -4.31 3.49
CA ALA A 40 22.42 -5.23 2.84
C ALA A 40 21.24 -5.60 3.76
N LEU A 41 21.51 -5.91 5.03
CA LEU A 41 20.48 -6.23 6.02
C LEU A 41 19.52 -5.05 6.27
N LYS A 42 20.03 -3.82 6.26
CA LYS A 42 19.19 -2.62 6.33
C LYS A 42 18.24 -2.53 5.14
N ILE A 43 18.74 -2.77 3.92
CA ILE A 43 17.91 -2.77 2.71
C ILE A 43 16.79 -3.82 2.81
N TYR A 44 17.11 -5.04 3.27
CA TYR A 44 16.10 -6.07 3.51
C TYR A 44 15.05 -5.64 4.53
N ALA A 45 15.45 -4.97 5.61
CA ALA A 45 14.53 -4.46 6.62
C ALA A 45 13.61 -3.35 6.06
N ASP A 46 14.14 -2.46 5.22
CA ASP A 46 13.36 -1.40 4.57
C ASP A 46 12.33 -2.00 3.59
N ILE A 47 12.74 -2.97 2.77
CA ILE A 47 11.83 -3.72 1.87
C ILE A 47 10.76 -4.46 2.69
N PHE A 48 11.15 -5.15 3.76
CA PHE A 48 10.21 -5.85 4.63
C PHE A 48 9.15 -4.89 5.19
N SER A 49 9.57 -3.72 5.69
CA SER A 49 8.68 -2.71 6.26
C SER A 49 7.65 -2.25 5.23
N PHE A 50 8.09 -1.95 4.00
CA PHE A 50 7.19 -1.61 2.90
C PHE A 50 6.21 -2.75 2.56
N LEU A 51 6.68 -4.00 2.50
CA LEU A 51 5.79 -5.15 2.22
C LEU A 51 4.73 -5.31 3.31
N ILE A 52 5.08 -5.09 4.58
CA ILE A 52 4.13 -5.09 5.70
C ILE A 52 3.09 -3.98 5.55
N GLN A 53 3.49 -2.77 5.15
CA GLN A 53 2.58 -1.66 4.90
C GLN A 53 1.54 -2.00 3.80
N VAL A 54 1.98 -2.61 2.70
CA VAL A 54 1.08 -3.06 1.62
C VAL A 54 0.13 -4.16 2.12
N LYS A 55 0.64 -5.16 2.85
CA LYS A 55 -0.20 -6.23 3.44
C LYS A 55 -1.21 -5.68 4.45
N LEU A 56 -0.83 -4.70 5.26
CA LEU A 56 -1.71 -4.05 6.21
C LEU A 56 -2.86 -3.32 5.51
N ALA A 57 -2.58 -2.60 4.41
CA ALA A 57 -3.62 -1.94 3.62
C ALA A 57 -4.62 -2.94 3.01
N LEU A 58 -4.13 -4.06 2.46
CA LEU A 58 -4.98 -5.12 1.91
C LEU A 58 -5.84 -5.80 2.98
N PHE A 59 -5.24 -6.11 4.12
CA PHE A 59 -5.96 -6.67 5.25
C PHE A 59 -7.07 -5.73 5.69
N SER A 60 -6.78 -4.42 5.74
CA SER A 60 -7.75 -3.41 6.14
C SER A 60 -8.93 -3.30 5.17
N LEU A 61 -8.69 -3.39 3.87
CA LEU A 61 -9.75 -3.42 2.85
C LEU A 61 -10.57 -4.71 2.90
N THR A 62 -9.94 -5.82 3.29
CA THR A 62 -10.63 -7.11 3.51
C THR A 62 -11.56 -7.03 4.73
N ASP A 63 -11.10 -6.43 5.82
CA ASP A 63 -11.90 -6.20 7.03
C ASP A 63 -13.11 -5.30 6.75
N VAL A 64 -12.89 -4.22 5.98
CA VAL A 64 -13.98 -3.35 5.50
C VAL A 64 -14.96 -4.11 4.61
N TRP A 65 -14.49 -5.01 3.74
CA TRP A 65 -15.37 -5.83 2.92
C TRP A 65 -16.28 -6.74 3.75
N CYS A 66 -15.74 -7.40 4.77
CA CYS A 66 -16.55 -8.21 5.69
C CYS A 66 -17.64 -7.35 6.36
N SER A 67 -17.25 -6.18 6.87
CA SER A 67 -18.18 -5.24 7.51
C SER A 67 -19.28 -4.76 6.55
N LEU A 68 -18.93 -4.42 5.30
CA LEU A 68 -19.88 -3.98 4.28
C LEU A 68 -20.82 -5.10 3.85
N LYS A 69 -20.33 -6.34 3.77
CA LYS A 69 -21.15 -7.51 3.43
C LYS A 69 -22.24 -7.74 4.47
N ASP A 70 -21.88 -7.67 5.76
CA ASP A 70 -22.83 -7.83 6.85
C ASP A 70 -23.92 -6.74 6.80
N MET A 71 -23.53 -5.48 6.54
CA MET A 71 -24.49 -4.36 6.38
C MET A 71 -25.39 -4.49 5.14
N ALA A 72 -24.88 -5.01 4.02
CA ALA A 72 -25.66 -5.21 2.81
C ALA A 72 -26.72 -6.30 2.97
N HIS A 73 -26.40 -7.38 3.69
CA HIS A 73 -27.34 -8.47 3.96
C HIS A 73 -28.53 -8.03 4.81
N THR A 74 -28.34 -7.09 5.74
CA THR A 74 -29.43 -6.54 6.56
C THR A 74 -30.23 -5.47 5.83
N THR A 75 -29.56 -4.63 5.04
CA THR A 75 -30.19 -3.54 4.27
C THR A 75 -31.14 -4.04 3.18
N ASN A 76 -30.90 -5.20 2.56
CA ASN A 76 -31.79 -5.72 1.51
C ASN A 76 -33.22 -6.02 2.01
N LYS A 77 -33.45 -6.01 3.34
CA LYS A 77 -34.79 -6.13 3.94
C LYS A 77 -35.49 -4.79 4.11
N ASP A 78 -34.73 -3.69 4.11
CA ASP A 78 -35.22 -2.32 4.31
C ASP A 78 -35.25 -1.54 2.99
N HIS A 79 -36.41 -0.97 2.63
CA HIS A 79 -36.59 -0.29 1.34
C HIS A 79 -35.98 1.12 1.24
N ASN A 80 -35.16 1.58 2.19
CA ASN A 80 -34.60 2.92 2.17
C ASN A 80 -33.59 3.15 1.02
N ALA A 81 -33.90 4.07 0.12
CA ALA A 81 -33.07 4.42 -1.04
C ALA A 81 -31.74 5.10 -0.65
N GLU A 82 -31.75 5.89 0.43
CA GLU A 82 -30.58 6.63 0.90
C GLU A 82 -29.48 5.69 1.44
N ILE A 83 -29.88 4.68 2.21
CA ILE A 83 -29.00 3.63 2.73
C ILE A 83 -28.33 2.86 1.59
N ARG A 84 -29.09 2.52 0.53
CA ARG A 84 -28.52 1.89 -0.68
C ARG A 84 -27.53 2.80 -1.40
N GLN A 85 -27.81 4.09 -1.49
CA GLN A 85 -26.89 5.06 -2.08
C GLN A 85 -25.58 5.15 -1.28
N HIS A 86 -25.64 5.20 0.05
CA HIS A 86 -24.46 5.21 0.91
C HIS A 86 -23.64 3.93 0.75
N LEU A 87 -24.26 2.75 0.77
CA LEU A 87 -23.55 1.48 0.52
C LEU A 87 -22.87 1.46 -0.85
N ASN A 88 -23.52 1.98 -1.90
CA ASN A 88 -22.93 2.05 -3.23
C ASN A 88 -21.68 2.94 -3.26
N ILE A 89 -21.70 4.09 -2.56
CA ILE A 89 -20.53 4.97 -2.44
C ILE A 89 -19.38 4.23 -1.74
N LEU A 90 -19.67 3.55 -0.62
CA LEU A 90 -18.67 2.78 0.14
C LEU A 90 -18.09 1.63 -0.68
N MET A 91 -18.93 0.86 -1.37
CA MET A 91 -18.50 -0.26 -2.22
C MET A 91 -17.64 0.21 -3.39
N LYS A 92 -18.03 1.31 -4.06
CA LYS A 92 -17.27 1.91 -5.16
C LYS A 92 -15.89 2.37 -4.67
N MET A 93 -15.85 3.07 -3.54
CA MET A 93 -14.59 3.53 -2.96
C MET A 93 -13.67 2.37 -2.58
N ARG A 94 -14.21 1.36 -1.86
CA ARG A 94 -13.47 0.14 -1.52
C ARG A 94 -12.86 -0.50 -2.75
N HIS A 95 -13.66 -0.67 -3.81
CA HIS A 95 -13.22 -1.31 -5.04
C HIS A 95 -12.04 -0.55 -5.67
N GLN A 96 -12.12 0.78 -5.76
CA GLN A 96 -11.05 1.61 -6.34
C GLN A 96 -9.74 1.52 -5.58
N ILE A 97 -9.79 1.61 -4.24
CA ILE A 97 -8.59 1.48 -3.40
C ILE A 97 -8.05 0.04 -3.49
N SER A 98 -8.93 -0.97 -3.44
CA SER A 98 -8.54 -2.39 -3.52
C SER A 98 -7.87 -2.72 -4.84
N HIS A 99 -8.38 -2.19 -5.96
CA HIS A 99 -7.76 -2.36 -7.27
C HIS A 99 -6.32 -1.84 -7.26
N PHE A 100 -6.10 -0.60 -6.80
CA PHE A 100 -4.77 -0.04 -6.71
C PHE A 100 -3.82 -0.89 -5.85
N VAL A 101 -4.22 -1.19 -4.60
CA VAL A 101 -3.34 -1.87 -3.64
C VAL A 101 -3.07 -3.32 -4.07
N SER A 102 -4.06 -4.01 -4.66
CA SER A 102 -3.87 -5.38 -5.16
C SER A 102 -2.93 -5.41 -6.36
N THR A 103 -3.08 -4.47 -7.29
CA THR A 103 -2.18 -4.35 -8.44
C THR A 103 -0.76 -4.00 -8.00
N LEU A 104 -0.60 -3.12 -7.00
CA LEU A 104 0.70 -2.82 -6.41
C LEU A 104 1.34 -4.06 -5.79
N GLN A 105 0.60 -4.83 -5.00
CA GLN A 105 1.13 -6.07 -4.41
C GLN A 105 1.57 -7.05 -5.50
N GLN A 106 0.72 -7.30 -6.50
CA GLN A 106 1.03 -8.24 -7.58
C GLN A 106 2.24 -7.79 -8.40
N TYR A 107 2.35 -6.50 -8.66
CA TYR A 107 3.51 -5.91 -9.32
C TYR A 107 4.79 -6.18 -8.54
N VAL A 108 4.83 -5.80 -7.25
CA VAL A 108 6.02 -5.96 -6.40
C VAL A 108 6.38 -7.45 -6.27
N GLU A 109 5.40 -8.30 -6.00
CA GLU A 109 5.60 -9.74 -5.83
C GLU A 109 6.18 -10.40 -7.09
N SER A 110 5.65 -10.05 -8.26
CA SER A 110 6.12 -10.55 -9.56
C SER A 110 7.52 -10.02 -9.91
N GLN A 111 7.75 -8.71 -9.73
CA GLN A 111 9.05 -8.12 -10.06
C GLN A 111 10.17 -8.62 -9.14
N LEU A 112 9.93 -8.73 -7.83
CA LEU A 112 10.93 -9.22 -6.88
C LEU A 112 11.19 -10.72 -7.03
N SER A 113 10.12 -11.54 -7.00
CA SER A 113 10.25 -13.01 -6.93
C SER A 113 10.70 -13.62 -8.25
N HIS A 114 10.41 -12.98 -9.38
CA HIS A 114 10.71 -13.53 -10.70
C HIS A 114 11.71 -12.68 -11.46
N VAL A 115 11.39 -11.42 -11.79
CA VAL A 115 12.21 -10.63 -12.72
C VAL A 115 13.59 -10.30 -12.15
N SER A 116 13.61 -9.70 -10.96
CA SER A 116 14.85 -9.31 -10.27
C SER A 116 15.66 -10.54 -9.86
N TRP A 117 14.98 -11.55 -9.31
CA TRP A 117 15.62 -12.81 -8.91
C TRP A 117 16.27 -13.55 -10.08
N CYS A 118 15.58 -13.70 -11.22
CA CYS A 118 16.16 -14.36 -12.40
C CYS A 118 17.38 -13.59 -12.93
N ARG A 119 17.33 -12.25 -12.93
CA ARG A 119 18.47 -11.42 -13.34
C ARG A 119 19.65 -11.54 -12.37
N PHE A 120 19.37 -11.64 -11.07
CA PHE A 120 20.40 -11.93 -10.06
C PHE A 120 21.04 -13.28 -10.30
N LEU A 121 20.25 -14.36 -10.46
CA LEU A 121 20.79 -15.71 -10.73
C LEU A 121 21.61 -15.77 -12.02
N HIS A 122 21.18 -15.05 -13.07
CA HIS A 122 21.96 -14.93 -14.29
C HIS A 122 23.30 -14.22 -14.05
N SER A 123 23.29 -13.09 -13.35
CA SER A 123 24.50 -12.34 -13.01
C SER A 123 25.42 -13.15 -12.10
N LEU A 124 24.86 -13.88 -11.14
CA LEU A 124 25.56 -14.79 -10.24
C LEU A 124 26.30 -15.88 -11.02
N ARG A 125 25.69 -16.43 -12.08
CA ARG A 125 26.31 -17.49 -12.90
C ARG A 125 27.41 -16.97 -13.84
N HIS A 126 27.27 -15.74 -14.35
CA HIS A 126 28.09 -15.26 -15.47
C HIS A 126 29.09 -14.15 -15.11
N LYS A 127 28.81 -13.35 -14.08
CA LYS A 127 29.66 -12.23 -13.66
C LYS A 127 30.56 -12.57 -12.47
N VAL A 128 30.12 -13.45 -11.58
CA VAL A 128 30.81 -13.73 -10.32
C VAL A 128 31.99 -14.69 -10.51
N LYS A 129 33.20 -14.24 -10.17
CA LYS A 129 34.41 -15.06 -10.18
C LYS A 129 35.05 -15.19 -8.81
N ASP A 130 34.82 -14.20 -7.94
CA ASP A 130 35.32 -14.19 -6.57
C ASP A 130 34.27 -13.67 -5.56
N MET A 131 34.67 -13.55 -4.30
CA MET A 131 33.79 -13.10 -3.21
C MET A 131 33.38 -11.63 -3.35
N MET A 132 34.24 -10.78 -3.92
CA MET A 132 33.94 -9.35 -4.10
C MET A 132 32.94 -9.15 -5.22
N ASP A 133 33.06 -9.91 -6.31
CA ASP A 133 32.06 -9.94 -7.37
C ASP A 133 30.68 -10.39 -6.83
N LEU A 134 30.68 -11.38 -5.92
CA LEU A 134 29.44 -11.88 -5.31
C LEU A 134 28.75 -10.81 -4.46
N GLU A 135 29.50 -10.09 -3.63
CA GLU A 135 28.98 -8.96 -2.85
C GLU A 135 28.43 -7.86 -3.76
N SER A 136 29.18 -7.51 -4.82
CA SER A 136 28.76 -6.46 -5.76
C SER A 136 27.47 -6.84 -6.51
N VAL A 137 27.37 -8.07 -7.03
CA VAL A 137 26.17 -8.56 -7.73
C VAL A 137 24.96 -8.68 -6.78
N HIS A 138 25.20 -9.04 -5.52
CA HIS A 138 24.16 -9.04 -4.50
C HIS A 138 23.65 -7.63 -4.18
N MET A 139 24.55 -6.66 -4.06
CA MET A 139 24.17 -5.25 -3.85
C MET A 139 23.44 -4.65 -5.07
N GLU A 140 23.80 -5.05 -6.31
CA GLU A 140 23.06 -4.67 -7.52
C GLU A 140 21.61 -5.20 -7.48
N TYR A 141 21.42 -6.44 -7.04
CA TYR A 141 20.08 -7.03 -6.83
C TYR A 141 19.27 -6.27 -5.77
N LEU A 142 19.90 -5.89 -4.67
CA LEU A 142 19.24 -5.12 -3.61
C LEU A 142 18.87 -3.70 -4.04
N ALA A 143 19.75 -3.01 -4.77
CA ALA A 143 19.45 -1.70 -5.34
C ALA A 143 18.28 -1.77 -6.33
N ASP A 144 18.23 -2.82 -7.15
CA ASP A 144 17.11 -3.07 -8.05
C ASP A 144 15.79 -3.35 -7.30
N SER A 145 15.87 -4.13 -6.21
CA SER A 145 14.73 -4.44 -5.35
C SER A 145 14.18 -3.18 -4.66
N LEU A 146 15.05 -2.28 -4.16
CA LEU A 146 14.63 -0.99 -3.60
C LEU A 146 13.85 -0.14 -4.61
N ARG A 147 14.35 -0.08 -5.86
CA ARG A 147 13.69 0.67 -6.92
C ARG A 147 12.33 0.06 -7.31
N ILE A 148 12.21 -1.28 -7.32
CA ILE A 148 10.92 -1.97 -7.53
C ILE A 148 9.92 -1.63 -6.41
N CYS A 149 10.40 -1.50 -5.17
CA CYS A 149 9.58 -1.13 -4.01
C CYS A 149 9.36 0.39 -3.87
N PHE A 150 9.85 1.21 -4.80
CA PHE A 150 9.78 2.68 -4.73
C PHE A 150 10.45 3.29 -3.49
N LEU A 151 11.48 2.61 -2.97
CA LEU A 151 12.26 3.01 -1.78
C LEU A 151 13.61 3.63 -2.13
N SER A 152 13.99 3.67 -3.41
CA SER A 152 15.25 4.28 -3.85
C SER A 152 15.16 5.81 -3.82
N ASP A 153 16.29 6.51 -3.76
CA ASP A 153 16.31 7.97 -3.73
C ASP A 153 15.65 8.58 -4.98
N GLU A 154 15.75 7.93 -6.13
CA GLU A 154 15.10 8.37 -7.38
C GLU A 154 13.58 8.17 -7.37
N THR A 155 13.10 7.17 -6.62
CA THR A 155 11.68 6.79 -6.58
C THR A 155 10.96 7.31 -5.33
N LYS A 156 11.67 8.03 -4.45
CA LYS A 156 11.17 8.53 -3.17
C LYS A 156 9.89 9.38 -3.26
N ALA A 157 9.77 10.19 -4.30
CA ALA A 157 8.55 10.97 -4.56
C ALA A 157 7.35 10.05 -4.82
N MET A 158 7.54 8.99 -5.60
CA MET A 158 6.52 7.98 -5.91
C MET A 158 6.18 7.16 -4.66
N GLY A 159 7.20 6.76 -3.87
CA GLY A 159 7.01 6.06 -2.61
C GLY A 159 6.13 6.85 -1.63
N SER A 160 6.32 8.18 -1.54
CA SER A 160 5.49 9.05 -0.69
C SER A 160 4.03 9.11 -1.14
N ILE A 161 3.79 9.11 -2.46
CA ILE A 161 2.43 9.07 -3.03
C ILE A 161 1.77 7.72 -2.76
N ILE A 162 2.51 6.62 -2.95
CA ILE A 162 2.03 5.27 -2.64
C ILE A 162 1.67 5.16 -1.17
N GLU A 163 2.51 5.66 -0.26
CA GLU A 163 2.24 5.70 1.17
C GLU A 163 0.93 6.45 1.49
N SER A 164 0.68 7.60 0.84
CA SER A 164 -0.58 8.34 0.97
C SER A 164 -1.80 7.50 0.56
N ILE A 165 -1.68 6.71 -0.52
CA ILE A 165 -2.75 5.82 -0.99
C ILE A 165 -2.96 4.65 -0.03
N LEU A 166 -1.89 4.04 0.50
CA LEU A 166 -1.99 3.00 1.53
C LEU A 166 -2.66 3.57 2.80
N GLN A 167 -2.40 4.83 3.13
CA GLN A 167 -3.04 5.51 4.27
C GLN A 167 -4.54 5.70 4.03
N CYS A 168 -4.95 6.03 2.80
CA CYS A 168 -6.38 6.07 2.46
C CYS A 168 -7.10 4.74 2.73
N ALA A 169 -6.43 3.59 2.54
CA ALA A 169 -7.01 2.28 2.86
C ALA A 169 -7.27 2.11 4.38
N LEU A 170 -6.35 2.59 5.22
CA LEU A 170 -6.45 2.53 6.68
C LEU A 170 -7.41 3.57 7.26
N ASP A 171 -7.41 4.78 6.69
CA ASP A 171 -8.38 5.82 7.03
C ASP A 171 -9.79 5.33 6.71
N PHE A 172 -9.97 4.69 5.55
CA PHE A 172 -11.24 4.11 5.14
C PHE A 172 -11.70 3.00 6.09
N ARG A 173 -10.78 2.14 6.56
CA ARG A 173 -11.09 1.17 7.62
C ARG A 173 -11.56 1.85 8.89
N SER A 174 -10.87 2.89 9.33
CA SER A 174 -11.23 3.63 10.55
C SER A 174 -12.65 4.20 10.47
N CYS A 175 -13.07 4.73 9.31
CA CYS A 175 -14.44 5.22 9.11
C CYS A 175 -15.52 4.14 9.26
N ILE A 176 -15.19 2.88 8.95
CA ILE A 176 -16.13 1.75 9.03
C ILE A 176 -16.09 1.09 10.42
N THR A 177 -14.89 0.94 11.01
CA THR A 177 -14.70 0.29 12.32
C THR A 177 -15.11 1.19 13.49
N ILE A 178 -14.95 2.51 13.41
CA ILE A 178 -15.41 3.43 14.47
C ILE A 178 -16.94 3.37 14.62
N GLY A 179 -17.69 3.12 13.55
CA GLY A 179 -19.13 2.85 13.62
C GLY A 179 -19.50 1.48 14.23
N ALA A 180 -18.54 0.57 14.40
CA ALA A 180 -18.78 -0.79 14.87
C ALA A 180 -18.54 -0.98 16.38
N TRP A 181 -17.70 -0.15 17.02
CA TRP A 181 -17.31 -0.30 18.43
C TRP A 181 -17.98 0.66 19.41
N ASP A 182 -18.57 1.76 18.95
CA ASP A 182 -19.16 2.79 19.86
C ASP A 182 -20.57 2.44 20.37
N ILE A 183 -21.07 1.23 20.08
CA ILE A 183 -22.39 0.78 20.53
C ILE A 183 -22.27 -0.64 21.08
N GLY A 184 -22.01 -0.72 22.38
CA GLY A 184 -22.13 -1.98 23.12
C GLY A 184 -23.50 -2.65 22.90
N ASN A 185 -23.47 -3.96 22.71
CA ASN A 185 -24.53 -4.92 23.01
C ASN A 185 -25.91 -4.86 22.33
N HIS A 186 -26.18 -4.03 21.32
CA HIS A 186 -27.42 -4.15 20.54
C HIS A 186 -27.18 -4.73 19.15
N LEU A 187 -27.28 -6.07 19.06
CA LEU A 187 -27.30 -6.88 17.83
C LEU A 187 -28.46 -6.51 16.86
N GLY A 188 -29.33 -5.58 17.23
CA GLY A 188 -30.62 -5.35 16.59
C GLY A 188 -30.70 -4.23 15.55
N ASP A 189 -29.78 -3.26 15.50
CA ASP A 189 -29.94 -2.11 14.60
C ASP A 189 -28.68 -1.79 13.79
N LEU A 190 -28.50 -2.55 12.72
CA LEU A 190 -27.46 -2.32 11.69
C LEU A 190 -27.84 -1.16 10.74
N SER A 191 -29.11 -0.75 10.71
CA SER A 191 -29.59 0.42 9.95
C SER A 191 -29.08 1.71 10.57
N GLY A 192 -29.09 1.80 11.91
CA GLY A 192 -28.42 2.86 12.68
C GLY A 192 -26.89 2.89 12.55
N LYS A 193 -26.25 1.76 12.20
CA LYS A 193 -24.79 1.74 11.96
C LYS A 193 -24.39 2.38 10.63
N LEU A 194 -25.22 2.30 9.60
CA LEU A 194 -24.90 2.96 8.33
C LEU A 194 -25.12 4.47 8.39
N SER A 195 -26.10 4.94 9.16
CA SER A 195 -26.34 6.36 9.39
C SER A 195 -25.26 7.02 10.26
N THR A 196 -24.49 6.25 11.05
CA THR A 196 -23.34 6.74 11.82
C THR A 196 -22.03 6.74 11.02
N VAL A 197 -21.97 6.08 9.86
CA VAL A 197 -20.81 6.19 8.96
C VAL A 197 -20.71 7.63 8.46
N ASN A 198 -19.61 8.28 8.77
CA ASN A 198 -19.37 9.64 8.36
C ASN A 198 -19.04 9.71 6.85
N ILE A 199 -20.07 9.81 6.02
CA ILE A 199 -19.94 9.90 4.56
C ILE A 199 -19.08 11.10 4.13
N SER A 200 -19.08 12.19 4.89
CA SER A 200 -18.20 13.34 4.58
C SER A 200 -16.71 12.97 4.71
N GLN A 201 -16.34 12.15 5.68
CA GLN A 201 -14.98 11.63 5.82
C GLN A 201 -14.63 10.70 4.65
N VAL A 202 -15.53 9.79 4.28
CA VAL A 202 -15.37 8.89 3.13
C VAL A 202 -15.11 9.68 1.84
N LEU A 203 -15.88 10.74 1.59
CA LEU A 203 -15.68 11.63 0.44
C LEU A 203 -14.35 12.38 0.50
N SER A 204 -13.91 12.81 1.69
CA SER A 204 -12.60 13.45 1.85
C SER A 204 -11.43 12.49 1.56
N ILE A 205 -11.54 11.23 2.00
CA ILE A 205 -10.54 10.19 1.71
C ILE A 205 -10.55 9.89 0.20
N LYS A 206 -11.71 9.88 -0.44
CA LYS A 206 -11.83 9.70 -1.89
C LYS A 206 -11.14 10.84 -2.66
N GLN A 207 -11.33 12.09 -2.26
CA GLN A 207 -10.62 13.23 -2.85
C GLN A 207 -9.10 13.12 -2.67
N LYS A 208 -8.63 12.70 -1.49
CA LYS A 208 -7.21 12.46 -1.22
C LYS A 208 -6.64 11.34 -2.11
N PHE A 209 -7.39 10.24 -2.27
CA PHE A 209 -7.01 9.14 -3.15
C PHE A 209 -6.89 9.62 -4.61
N ASP A 210 -7.87 10.35 -5.12
CA ASP A 210 -7.85 10.86 -6.50
C ASP A 210 -6.71 11.84 -6.74
N ARG A 211 -6.45 12.74 -5.79
CA ARG A 211 -5.29 13.63 -5.85
C ARG A 211 -3.98 12.85 -5.91
N SER A 212 -3.80 11.87 -5.02
CA SER A 212 -2.59 11.05 -4.97
C SER A 212 -2.40 10.26 -6.28
N LEU A 213 -3.49 9.75 -6.86
CA LEU A 213 -3.44 9.05 -8.13
C LEU A 213 -3.05 9.98 -9.29
N ASN A 214 -3.56 11.21 -9.30
CA ASN A 214 -3.22 12.22 -10.31
C ASN A 214 -1.75 12.64 -10.20
N GLU A 215 -1.24 12.82 -8.97
CA GLU A 215 0.18 13.06 -8.72
C GLU A 215 1.05 11.91 -9.25
N LEU A 216 0.62 10.66 -9.03
CA LEU A 216 1.31 9.49 -9.56
C LEU A 216 1.32 9.47 -11.09
N HIS A 217 0.20 9.82 -11.73
CA HIS A 217 0.11 9.96 -13.18
C HIS A 217 1.07 11.03 -13.72
N VAL A 218 1.15 12.18 -13.06
CA VAL A 218 2.08 13.26 -13.43
C VAL A 218 3.53 12.79 -13.31
N CYS A 219 3.86 12.02 -12.26
CA CYS A 219 5.18 11.39 -12.12
C CYS A 219 5.48 10.44 -13.29
N TYR A 220 4.50 9.62 -13.69
CA TYR A 220 4.63 8.72 -14.83
C TYR A 220 4.87 9.46 -16.16
N VAL A 221 4.10 10.53 -16.44
CA VAL A 221 4.24 11.32 -17.67
C VAL A 221 5.59 12.03 -17.75
N LYS A 222 6.13 12.46 -16.60
CA LYS A 222 7.44 13.13 -16.51
C LYS A 222 8.62 12.17 -16.59
N GLU A 223 8.38 10.87 -16.46
CA GLU A 223 9.45 9.88 -16.45
C GLU A 223 10.09 9.76 -17.84
N PRO A 224 11.43 9.88 -17.96
CA PRO A 224 12.10 9.74 -19.25
C PRO A 224 11.95 8.31 -19.77
N LYS A 225 11.34 8.15 -20.95
CA LYS A 225 11.04 6.84 -21.58
C LYS A 225 12.24 5.89 -21.74
N HIS A 226 13.47 6.40 -21.65
CA HIS A 226 14.71 5.63 -21.78
C HIS A 226 15.28 5.11 -20.45
N VAL A 227 14.77 5.57 -19.30
CA VAL A 227 15.13 5.05 -17.98
C VAL A 227 13.87 4.42 -17.40
N SER A 228 13.71 3.11 -17.57
CA SER A 228 12.55 2.41 -16.99
C SER A 228 12.75 2.29 -15.48
N PHE A 229 12.32 3.29 -14.73
CA PHE A 229 12.05 3.06 -13.32
C PHE A 229 10.83 2.13 -13.23
N GLY A 230 10.64 1.49 -12.08
CA GLY A 230 9.56 0.52 -11.91
C GLY A 230 8.16 1.07 -12.24
N LEU A 231 8.00 2.41 -12.22
CA LEU A 231 6.74 3.10 -12.36
C LEU A 231 6.09 2.93 -13.73
N SER A 232 6.81 3.05 -14.86
CA SER A 232 6.18 2.87 -16.19
C SER A 232 5.48 1.52 -16.29
N ARG A 233 6.17 0.45 -15.89
CA ARG A 233 5.62 -0.91 -15.89
C ARG A 233 4.47 -1.05 -14.87
N PHE A 234 4.59 -0.46 -13.69
CA PHE A 234 3.51 -0.48 -12.71
C PHE A 234 2.24 0.24 -13.23
N TRP A 235 2.41 1.40 -13.84
CA TRP A 235 1.32 2.20 -14.40
C TRP A 235 0.60 1.48 -15.54
N GLU A 236 1.34 0.80 -16.41
CA GLU A 236 0.77 -0.05 -17.47
C GLU A 236 -0.12 -1.16 -16.91
N TYR A 237 0.26 -1.79 -15.79
CA TYR A 237 -0.59 -2.78 -15.12
C TYR A 237 -1.80 -2.13 -14.43
N LEU A 238 -1.59 -0.98 -13.79
CA LEU A 238 -2.65 -0.27 -13.07
C LEU A 238 -3.72 0.29 -14.00
N ASN A 239 -3.33 0.82 -15.16
CA ASN A 239 -4.24 1.47 -16.10
C ASN A 239 -4.41 0.70 -17.42
N TYR A 240 -4.29 -0.62 -17.38
CA TYR A 240 -4.38 -1.48 -18.57
C TYR A 240 -5.66 -1.25 -19.39
N ASN A 241 -6.81 -1.12 -18.71
CA ASN A 241 -8.11 -0.88 -19.34
C ASN A 241 -8.46 0.61 -19.46
N GLN A 242 -7.50 1.53 -19.27
CA GLN A 242 -7.74 2.97 -19.23
C GLN A 242 -8.76 3.43 -18.17
N TYR A 243 -8.97 2.62 -17.13
CA TYR A 243 -9.94 2.88 -16.05
C TYR A 243 -9.75 4.24 -15.38
N TYR A 244 -8.50 4.70 -15.27
CA TYR A 244 -8.16 5.98 -14.65
C TYR A 244 -7.97 7.13 -15.65
N SER A 245 -8.02 6.84 -16.95
CA SER A 245 -7.92 7.86 -18.00
C SER A 245 -9.18 8.75 -18.05
N ASP A 246 -10.37 8.16 -17.88
CA ASP A 246 -11.63 8.91 -17.86
C ASP A 246 -11.81 9.75 -16.58
N VAL A 247 -11.22 9.31 -15.47
CA VAL A 247 -11.24 10.04 -14.18
C VAL A 247 -10.45 11.35 -14.28
N ASN A 248 -9.39 11.39 -15.11
CA ASN A 248 -8.62 12.61 -15.37
C ASN A 248 -9.33 13.58 -16.32
N ASN A 249 -10.02 13.08 -17.35
CA ASN A 249 -10.77 13.93 -18.28
C ASN A 249 -11.98 14.64 -17.63
N GLY A 250 -12.51 14.10 -16.53
CA GLY A 250 -13.60 14.73 -15.77
C GLY A 250 -13.21 16.00 -15.01
N MET A 251 -11.91 16.22 -14.73
CA MET A 251 -11.43 17.43 -14.04
C MET A 251 -11.04 18.57 -14.99
N GLU A 252 -10.83 18.33 -16.29
CA GLU A 252 -10.56 19.40 -17.27
C GLU A 252 -11.79 20.30 -17.50
N TYR A 253 -13.00 19.85 -17.17
CA TYR A 253 -14.21 20.64 -17.30
C TYR A 253 -14.44 21.68 -16.19
N TYR A 254 -13.57 21.76 -15.18
CA TYR A 254 -13.69 22.73 -14.06
C TYR A 254 -12.54 23.74 -14.00
N ALA A 255 -11.68 23.80 -15.01
CA ALA A 255 -10.62 24.81 -15.12
C ALA A 255 -10.88 25.74 -16.31
N VAL A 256 -11.89 26.61 -16.18
CA VAL A 256 -12.01 27.89 -16.91
C VAL A 256 -12.54 28.94 -15.95
#